data_AF-A0A954YS19-F1
#
_entry.id   AF-A0A954YS19-F1
#
_cell.length_a   1.000
_cell.length_b   1.000
_cell.length_c   1.000
_cell.angle_alpha   90.00
_cell.angle_beta   90.00
_cell.angle_gamma   90.00
#
_symmetry.space_group_name_H-M   'P 1'
#
loop_
_entity.id
_entity.type
_entity.pdbx_description
1 polymer ?
#
loop_
_entity_poly.entity_id
_entity_poly.type
_entity_poly.pdbx_seq_one_letter_code
_entity_poly.pdbx_strand_id
1 'polypeptide(L)'
;MSQSVAQSSDTEKLSLANLPHLGGKLWRREAPKGLRRENPSGPGFALWAKHLRARPEQPALAKLAAGDSWPLLWASAGVMAEDSVDFATRLAPTKGKKRLASPQAAELVSHWIAEAGDSVASPSLGLEALATAHRLTDLASEMPAGLWWQVLDLLVGLVADAAALPSDSDQLAAQLLGGELALTLAVAFPEIAPCRALAKPARKLLSDSILELTDGEGMLHARFVPQSRAFIACWTRSILLSNRWCKHSCFTDDALDQFGFAATNALRLSRGDGSQGFGTAGFSRADADLFENVITLGGDSSDRAAAALALPSAKSRTGKNGRAEKKAKIPAAGLYEPAVNSEWASVSVLRANWSARSPRAFVRYDSRATQIEIEADGNSLFQGAWDFRIERDGQQLQPIEDWQEVCWTSDDDVDYLELEISLSGNARLQRQIMLAREDQVMYLADVLLGDAPANWTYRGALPMSAGLSLELADDSREGALCAGKHVANVFPVALPEWRDAPATGELTAEGDELVLRQQTSAGRLCCPLFVDLKRSRAKRPFTWRQLTVAEKLEIQPAHVAVGYRVQCAEDQWLFYRSLAPRANRTVLGQNTTVDFLAARFDTTGDIEELVEIE
;
A
#
# COMPACT_ATOMS: atom_id res chain seq x y z
N MET A 1 7.95 -41.44 -9.86
CA MET A 1 6.93 -42.49 -9.77
C MET A 1 5.58 -41.83 -9.90
N SER A 2 4.94 -42.04 -11.04
CA SER A 2 3.71 -41.39 -11.46
C SER A 2 2.51 -41.97 -10.74
N GLN A 3 1.71 -41.14 -10.09
CA GLN A 3 0.32 -41.45 -9.81
C GLN A 3 -0.56 -40.31 -10.30
N SER A 4 -1.27 -40.64 -11.38
CA SER A 4 -2.34 -39.88 -12.01
C SER A 4 -3.46 -39.70 -10.99
N VAL A 5 -3.69 -38.47 -10.55
CA VAL A 5 -4.94 -38.09 -9.88
C VAL A 5 -5.94 -37.80 -10.99
N ALA A 6 -6.99 -38.61 -11.04
CA ALA A 6 -8.11 -38.46 -11.94
C ALA A 6 -8.74 -37.07 -11.76
N GLN A 7 -8.65 -36.24 -12.80
CA GLN A 7 -9.48 -35.06 -12.96
C GLN A 7 -10.93 -35.53 -13.07
N SER A 8 -11.75 -35.21 -12.07
CA SER A 8 -13.20 -35.39 -12.17
C SER A 8 -13.74 -34.39 -13.19
N SER A 9 -14.12 -34.92 -14.35
CA SER A 9 -14.95 -34.26 -15.34
C SER A 9 -16.37 -34.07 -14.76
N ASP A 10 -16.69 -32.87 -14.27
CA ASP A 10 -18.08 -32.43 -14.03
C ASP A 10 -18.18 -30.90 -13.86
N THR A 11 -17.42 -30.16 -14.66
CA THR A 11 -17.67 -28.73 -14.90
C THR A 11 -18.29 -28.59 -16.29
N GLU A 12 -19.56 -29.00 -16.42
CA GLU A 12 -20.42 -28.50 -17.48
C GLU A 12 -20.35 -26.97 -17.41
N LYS A 13 -19.80 -26.31 -18.44
CA LYS A 13 -19.72 -24.84 -18.49
C LYS A 13 -21.08 -24.26 -18.10
N LEU A 14 -21.11 -23.40 -17.08
CA LEU A 14 -22.29 -22.67 -16.57
C LEU A 14 -22.79 -21.65 -17.60
N SER A 15 -23.02 -22.06 -18.84
CA SER A 15 -23.43 -21.17 -19.93
C SER A 15 -24.96 -21.06 -19.96
N LEU A 16 -25.46 -19.84 -19.89
CA LEU A 16 -26.86 -19.49 -20.13
C LEU A 16 -27.14 -19.37 -21.65
N ALA A 17 -26.14 -19.51 -22.53
CA ALA A 17 -26.30 -19.43 -23.99
C ALA A 17 -27.35 -20.41 -24.57
N ASN A 18 -27.69 -21.49 -23.84
CA ASN A 18 -28.71 -22.47 -24.21
C ASN A 18 -30.02 -22.34 -23.41
N LEU A 19 -30.44 -21.11 -23.07
CA LEU A 19 -31.71 -20.79 -22.39
C LEU A 19 -32.95 -21.59 -22.83
N PRO A 20 -33.19 -21.84 -24.14
CA PRO A 20 -34.34 -22.64 -24.59
C PRO A 20 -34.29 -24.11 -24.14
N HIS A 21 -33.09 -24.65 -23.90
CA HIS A 21 -32.85 -26.05 -23.53
C HIS A 21 -32.70 -26.25 -22.02
N LEU A 22 -32.49 -25.19 -21.24
CA LEU A 22 -32.32 -25.25 -19.78
C LEU A 22 -33.61 -25.61 -19.02
N GLY A 23 -34.80 -25.39 -19.60
CA GLY A 23 -36.09 -25.86 -19.08
C GLY A 23 -36.29 -25.63 -17.57
N GLY A 24 -36.95 -26.57 -16.89
CA GLY A 24 -37.18 -26.53 -15.43
C GLY A 24 -35.92 -26.61 -14.55
N LYS A 25 -34.71 -26.71 -15.14
CA LYS A 25 -33.42 -26.72 -14.41
C LYS A 25 -32.84 -25.31 -14.23
N LEU A 26 -33.29 -24.32 -14.99
CA LEU A 26 -32.87 -22.92 -14.84
C LEU A 26 -33.28 -22.35 -13.48
N TRP A 27 -34.49 -22.68 -13.04
CA TRP A 27 -35.14 -22.08 -11.88
C TRP A 27 -35.02 -22.98 -10.65
N ARG A 28 -34.66 -22.39 -9.51
CA ARG A 28 -34.73 -23.07 -8.21
C ARG A 28 -36.17 -23.15 -7.70
N ARG A 29 -36.40 -23.97 -6.67
CA ARG A 29 -37.74 -24.22 -6.10
C ARG A 29 -38.38 -22.94 -5.53
N GLU A 30 -37.55 -22.01 -5.09
CA GLU A 30 -37.89 -20.71 -4.53
C GLU A 30 -38.39 -19.73 -5.59
N ALA A 31 -38.16 -20.00 -6.89
CA ALA A 31 -38.74 -19.23 -7.98
C ALA A 31 -40.27 -19.36 -8.03
N PRO A 32 -41.00 -18.28 -8.36
CA PRO A 32 -42.44 -18.30 -8.61
C PRO A 32 -42.89 -19.51 -9.43
N LYS A 33 -43.97 -20.18 -8.99
CA LYS A 33 -44.46 -21.40 -9.65
C LYS A 33 -44.75 -21.22 -11.14
N GLY A 34 -45.19 -20.02 -11.55
CA GLY A 34 -45.45 -19.68 -12.95
C GLY A 34 -44.17 -19.65 -13.81
N LEU A 35 -43.05 -19.15 -13.27
CA LEU A 35 -41.77 -19.09 -14.00
C LEU A 35 -41.20 -20.46 -14.30
N ARG A 36 -41.40 -21.42 -13.39
CA ARG A 36 -40.93 -22.80 -13.57
C ARG A 36 -41.65 -23.58 -14.68
N ARG A 37 -42.76 -23.05 -15.20
CA ARG A 37 -43.61 -23.70 -16.21
C ARG A 37 -43.57 -23.01 -17.57
N GLU A 38 -43.07 -21.78 -17.63
CA GLU A 38 -43.09 -20.92 -18.82
C GLU A 38 -41.69 -20.81 -19.44
N ASN A 39 -41.63 -20.55 -20.75
CA ASN A 39 -40.35 -20.29 -21.43
C ASN A 39 -39.75 -18.95 -20.95
N PRO A 40 -38.46 -18.91 -20.55
CA PRO A 40 -37.80 -17.69 -20.07
C PRO A 40 -37.67 -16.56 -21.11
N SER A 41 -37.95 -16.82 -22.40
CA SER A 41 -37.79 -15.85 -23.51
C SER A 41 -39.11 -15.20 -23.95
N GLY A 42 -40.25 -15.52 -23.31
CA GLY A 42 -41.59 -15.07 -23.68
C GLY A 42 -42.44 -14.62 -22.47
N PRO A 43 -43.66 -15.16 -22.25
CA PRO A 43 -44.50 -14.83 -21.09
C PRO A 43 -43.77 -15.01 -19.73
N GLY A 44 -42.83 -15.95 -19.66
CA GLY A 44 -41.96 -16.15 -18.50
C GLY A 44 -41.10 -14.93 -18.18
N PHE A 45 -40.59 -14.19 -19.17
CA PHE A 45 -39.80 -12.98 -18.92
C PHE A 45 -40.65 -11.86 -18.31
N ALA A 46 -41.88 -11.66 -18.79
CA ALA A 46 -42.78 -10.66 -18.22
C ALA A 46 -43.13 -10.98 -16.75
N LEU A 47 -43.32 -12.27 -16.43
CA LEU A 47 -43.47 -12.73 -15.05
C LEU A 47 -42.20 -12.51 -14.22
N TRP A 48 -41.03 -12.66 -14.82
CA TRP A 48 -39.73 -12.48 -14.16
C TRP A 48 -39.46 -11.01 -13.84
N ALA A 49 -39.62 -10.12 -14.82
CA ALA A 49 -39.52 -8.69 -14.64
C ALA A 49 -40.51 -8.18 -13.57
N LYS A 50 -41.75 -8.71 -13.59
CA LYS A 50 -42.75 -8.41 -12.55
C LYS A 50 -42.32 -8.91 -11.17
N HIS A 51 -41.76 -10.12 -11.08
CA HIS A 51 -41.22 -10.67 -9.83
C HIS A 51 -40.09 -9.81 -9.28
N LEU A 52 -39.11 -9.44 -10.10
CA LEU A 52 -37.99 -8.59 -9.70
C LEU A 52 -38.46 -7.22 -9.21
N ARG A 53 -39.43 -6.59 -9.89
CA ARG A 53 -40.02 -5.31 -9.46
C ARG A 53 -40.82 -5.41 -8.16
N ALA A 54 -41.54 -6.52 -7.96
CA ALA A 54 -42.37 -6.74 -6.78
C ALA A 54 -41.58 -7.27 -5.57
N ARG A 55 -40.32 -7.67 -5.76
CA ARG A 55 -39.46 -8.17 -4.70
C ARG A 55 -39.25 -7.06 -3.66
N PRO A 56 -39.31 -7.35 -2.35
CA PRO A 56 -38.89 -6.40 -1.34
C PRO A 56 -37.50 -5.93 -1.74
N GLU A 57 -37.36 -4.61 -1.93
CA GLU A 57 -36.15 -3.99 -2.48
C GLU A 57 -34.94 -4.66 -1.82
N GLN A 58 -34.13 -5.38 -2.61
CA GLN A 58 -32.83 -5.76 -2.11
C GLN A 58 -32.15 -4.45 -1.77
N PRO A 59 -31.68 -4.23 -0.52
CA PRO A 59 -31.03 -2.98 -0.21
C PRO A 59 -29.89 -2.85 -1.21
N ALA A 60 -29.95 -1.85 -2.07
CA ALA A 60 -28.84 -1.52 -2.95
C ALA A 60 -27.58 -1.48 -2.07
N LEU A 61 -26.42 -1.88 -2.60
CA LEU A 61 -25.17 -1.88 -1.83
C LEU A 61 -24.94 -0.55 -1.09
N ALA A 62 -25.39 0.57 -1.68
CA ALA A 62 -25.41 1.91 -1.08
C ALA A 62 -26.18 2.04 0.26
N LYS A 63 -27.19 1.20 0.50
CA LYS A 63 -27.98 1.16 1.75
C LYS A 63 -27.36 0.26 2.82
N LEU A 64 -26.43 -0.61 2.44
CA LEU A 64 -25.71 -1.50 3.36
C LEU A 64 -24.50 -0.81 3.96
N ALA A 65 -23.86 0.06 3.20
CA ALA A 65 -22.72 0.84 3.63
C ALA A 65 -23.13 2.10 4.42
N ALA A 66 -22.29 2.48 5.39
CA ALA A 66 -22.27 3.83 5.91
C ALA A 66 -21.64 4.81 4.89
N GLY A 67 -22.01 6.09 4.96
CA GLY A 67 -21.43 7.14 4.10
C GLY A 67 -22.37 7.70 3.03
N ASP A 68 -21.81 8.55 2.18
CA ASP A 68 -22.56 9.31 1.15
C ASP A 68 -22.14 8.93 -0.29
N SER A 69 -20.95 8.36 -0.44
CA SER A 69 -20.43 7.81 -1.70
C SER A 69 -21.03 6.44 -2.00
N TRP A 70 -21.01 6.07 -3.27
CA TRP A 70 -21.47 4.74 -3.68
C TRP A 70 -20.33 3.73 -3.48
N PRO A 71 -20.55 2.58 -2.82
CA PRO A 71 -19.46 1.68 -2.44
C PRO A 71 -18.62 1.11 -3.58
N LEU A 72 -19.17 0.97 -4.79
CA LEU A 72 -18.37 0.53 -5.95
C LEU A 72 -17.27 1.52 -6.32
N LEU A 73 -17.41 2.80 -5.95
CA LEU A 73 -16.41 3.83 -6.26
C LEU A 73 -15.32 3.94 -5.20
N TRP A 74 -15.42 3.21 -4.09
CA TRP A 74 -14.38 3.14 -3.07
C TRP A 74 -13.05 2.67 -3.67
N ALA A 75 -11.99 3.45 -3.44
CA ALA A 75 -10.63 3.17 -3.91
C ALA A 75 -10.51 2.90 -5.43
N SER A 76 -11.38 3.52 -6.24
CA SER A 76 -11.37 3.36 -7.71
C SER A 76 -10.37 4.29 -8.41
N ALA A 77 -10.14 5.48 -7.85
CA ALA A 77 -9.25 6.47 -8.45
C ALA A 77 -7.80 5.95 -8.50
N GLY A 78 -7.13 6.13 -9.65
CA GLY A 78 -5.74 5.72 -9.87
C GLY A 78 -5.51 4.22 -10.05
N VAL A 79 -6.54 3.39 -9.83
CA VAL A 79 -6.50 1.92 -10.02
C VAL A 79 -7.36 1.50 -11.22
N MET A 80 -8.48 2.18 -11.42
CA MET A 80 -9.43 1.92 -12.52
C MET A 80 -9.29 2.99 -13.61
N ALA A 81 -9.55 2.62 -14.86
CA ALA A 81 -9.62 3.58 -15.96
C ALA A 81 -10.74 4.61 -15.73
N GLU A 82 -10.50 5.87 -16.11
CA GLU A 82 -11.45 6.96 -15.88
C GLU A 82 -12.80 6.70 -16.54
N ASP A 83 -12.82 6.14 -17.76
CA ASP A 83 -14.03 5.79 -18.49
C ASP A 83 -14.86 4.71 -17.77
N SER A 84 -14.20 3.71 -17.17
CA SER A 84 -14.86 2.68 -16.36
C SER A 84 -15.45 3.25 -15.06
N VAL A 85 -14.77 4.23 -14.45
CA VAL A 85 -15.27 4.96 -13.28
C VAL A 85 -16.49 5.81 -13.66
N ASP A 86 -16.48 6.48 -14.81
CA ASP A 86 -17.64 7.22 -15.33
C ASP A 86 -18.81 6.28 -15.64
N PHE A 87 -18.55 5.16 -16.32
CA PHE A 87 -19.54 4.12 -16.62
C PHE A 87 -20.23 3.64 -15.34
N ALA A 88 -19.45 3.26 -14.32
CA ALA A 88 -19.99 2.87 -13.03
C ALA A 88 -20.82 4.00 -12.41
N THR A 89 -20.27 5.21 -12.32
CA THR A 89 -20.94 6.39 -11.74
C THR A 89 -22.29 6.69 -12.39
N ARG A 90 -22.42 6.46 -13.71
CA ARG A 90 -23.68 6.64 -14.45
C ARG A 90 -24.70 5.55 -14.13
N LEU A 91 -24.24 4.31 -13.92
CA LEU A 91 -25.11 3.17 -13.61
C LEU A 91 -25.55 3.09 -12.15
N ALA A 92 -24.76 3.59 -11.19
CA ALA A 92 -25.35 3.92 -9.90
C ALA A 92 -24.87 5.21 -9.24
N PRO A 93 -25.82 5.95 -8.66
CA PRO A 93 -25.60 7.32 -8.31
C PRO A 93 -24.91 7.42 -6.96
N THR A 94 -24.03 8.40 -6.84
CA THR A 94 -23.67 8.98 -5.55
C THR A 94 -24.78 9.93 -5.07
N LYS A 95 -24.87 10.12 -3.75
CA LYS A 95 -25.89 10.99 -3.14
C LYS A 95 -25.81 12.42 -3.72
N GLY A 96 -26.87 12.84 -4.42
CA GLY A 96 -26.96 14.16 -5.06
C GLY A 96 -26.85 14.15 -6.59
N LYS A 97 -26.37 13.06 -7.21
CA LYS A 97 -26.50 12.83 -8.65
C LYS A 97 -27.69 11.93 -8.92
N LYS A 98 -28.45 12.20 -10.00
CA LYS A 98 -29.50 11.28 -10.43
C LYS A 98 -28.85 10.11 -11.17
N ARG A 99 -29.20 8.87 -10.81
CA ARG A 99 -28.87 7.71 -11.65
C ARG A 99 -29.48 7.90 -13.03
N LEU A 100 -28.85 7.34 -14.05
CA LEU A 100 -29.48 7.25 -15.36
C LEU A 100 -30.87 6.63 -15.24
N ALA A 101 -31.82 7.23 -15.97
CA ALA A 101 -33.13 6.62 -16.13
C ALA A 101 -32.95 5.24 -16.75
N SER A 102 -33.77 4.27 -16.33
CA SER A 102 -33.57 2.88 -16.73
C SER A 102 -33.48 2.66 -18.27
N PRO A 103 -34.22 3.38 -19.14
CA PRO A 103 -34.01 3.28 -20.59
C PRO A 103 -32.62 3.70 -21.07
N GLN A 104 -32.08 4.80 -20.52
CA GLN A 104 -30.73 5.27 -20.85
C GLN A 104 -29.65 4.33 -20.32
N ALA A 105 -29.88 3.74 -19.14
CA ALA A 105 -29.00 2.72 -18.59
C ALA A 105 -29.04 1.44 -19.42
N ALA A 106 -30.21 1.04 -19.93
CA ALA A 106 -30.35 -0.10 -20.84
C ALA A 106 -29.56 0.12 -22.14
N GLU A 107 -29.65 1.31 -22.75
CA GLU A 107 -28.88 1.69 -23.93
C GLU A 107 -27.37 1.65 -23.66
N LEU A 108 -26.93 2.27 -22.54
CA LEU A 108 -25.52 2.25 -22.13
C LEU A 108 -24.99 0.82 -21.96
N VAL A 109 -25.72 -0.06 -21.27
CA VAL A 109 -25.35 -1.47 -21.10
C VAL A 109 -25.36 -2.22 -22.43
N SER A 110 -26.29 -1.91 -23.34
CA SER A 110 -26.34 -2.53 -24.68
C SER A 110 -25.06 -2.30 -25.47
N HIS A 111 -24.52 -1.08 -25.41
CA HIS A 111 -23.26 -0.74 -26.06
C HIS A 111 -22.07 -1.45 -25.41
N TRP A 112 -22.03 -1.46 -24.07
CA TRP A 112 -20.95 -2.08 -23.31
C TRP A 112 -20.77 -3.58 -23.57
N ILE A 113 -21.86 -4.36 -23.72
CA ILE A 113 -21.78 -5.82 -23.98
C ILE A 113 -20.86 -6.15 -25.16
N ALA A 114 -20.91 -5.35 -26.22
CA ALA A 114 -20.13 -5.59 -27.43
C ALA A 114 -18.62 -5.48 -27.20
N GLU A 115 -18.21 -4.62 -26.27
CA GLU A 115 -16.81 -4.37 -25.93
C GLU A 115 -16.32 -5.32 -24.83
N ALA A 116 -17.19 -5.61 -23.86
CA ALA A 116 -16.87 -6.45 -22.70
C ALA A 116 -16.65 -7.92 -23.04
N GLY A 117 -17.32 -8.46 -24.08
CA GLY A 117 -17.21 -9.86 -24.48
C GLY A 117 -15.84 -10.28 -25.01
N ASP A 118 -15.09 -9.33 -25.58
CA ASP A 118 -13.75 -9.57 -26.14
C ASP A 118 -12.62 -9.00 -25.25
N SER A 119 -12.98 -8.40 -24.11
CA SER A 119 -12.04 -7.74 -23.21
C SER A 119 -11.26 -8.73 -22.33
N VAL A 120 -9.98 -8.42 -22.10
CA VAL A 120 -9.15 -9.16 -21.14
C VAL A 120 -9.60 -8.82 -19.71
N ALA A 121 -9.61 -9.83 -18.83
CA ALA A 121 -9.89 -9.64 -17.42
C ALA A 121 -8.99 -8.55 -16.82
N SER A 122 -9.63 -7.53 -16.24
CA SER A 122 -8.96 -6.39 -15.64
C SER A 122 -9.78 -5.83 -14.48
N PRO A 123 -9.18 -5.04 -13.58
CA PRO A 123 -9.92 -4.39 -12.50
C PRO A 123 -11.03 -3.46 -13.04
N SER A 124 -10.76 -2.78 -14.16
CA SER A 124 -11.70 -1.88 -14.83
C SER A 124 -12.94 -2.62 -15.36
N LEU A 125 -12.74 -3.74 -16.06
CA LEU A 125 -13.84 -4.62 -16.48
C LEU A 125 -14.62 -5.18 -15.26
N GLY A 126 -13.90 -5.51 -14.18
CA GLY A 126 -14.51 -5.90 -12.91
C GLY A 126 -15.47 -4.86 -12.34
N LEU A 127 -15.05 -3.58 -12.32
CA LEU A 127 -15.89 -2.47 -11.87
C LEU A 127 -17.14 -2.30 -12.74
N GLU A 128 -17.00 -2.35 -14.07
CA GLU A 128 -18.11 -2.22 -15.02
C GLU A 128 -19.11 -3.36 -14.89
N ALA A 129 -18.61 -4.60 -14.76
CA ALA A 129 -19.42 -5.79 -14.59
C ALA A 129 -20.21 -5.73 -13.26
N LEU A 130 -19.57 -5.29 -12.17
CA LEU A 130 -20.23 -5.08 -10.88
C LEU A 130 -21.32 -3.99 -10.96
N ALA A 131 -21.02 -2.86 -11.59
CA ALA A 131 -21.99 -1.78 -11.78
C ALA A 131 -23.22 -2.25 -12.57
N THR A 132 -22.98 -3.04 -13.63
CA THR A 132 -24.03 -3.66 -14.44
C THR A 132 -24.84 -4.67 -13.64
N ALA A 133 -24.18 -5.57 -12.89
CA ALA A 133 -24.84 -6.58 -12.06
C ALA A 133 -25.76 -5.95 -11.00
N HIS A 134 -25.31 -4.88 -10.34
CA HIS A 134 -26.12 -4.13 -9.37
C HIS A 134 -27.32 -3.42 -10.00
N ARG A 135 -27.27 -3.11 -11.30
CA ARG A 135 -28.34 -2.43 -12.02
C ARG A 135 -29.32 -3.39 -12.71
N LEU A 136 -28.89 -4.62 -12.97
CA LEU A 136 -29.58 -5.57 -13.85
C LEU A 136 -31.00 -5.94 -13.38
N THR A 137 -31.27 -5.96 -12.06
CA THR A 137 -32.60 -6.20 -11.50
C THR A 137 -33.63 -5.15 -11.95
N ASP A 138 -33.24 -3.87 -11.90
CA ASP A 138 -34.09 -2.73 -12.27
C ASP A 138 -34.28 -2.64 -13.80
N LEU A 139 -33.32 -3.15 -14.58
CA LEU A 139 -33.36 -3.12 -16.04
C LEU A 139 -34.28 -4.18 -16.65
N ALA A 140 -34.70 -5.19 -15.89
CA ALA A 140 -35.56 -6.26 -16.39
C ALA A 140 -36.91 -5.76 -16.96
N SER A 141 -37.40 -4.61 -16.51
CA SER A 141 -38.67 -4.01 -17.01
C SER A 141 -38.48 -3.14 -18.27
N GLU A 142 -37.24 -2.86 -18.65
CA GLU A 142 -36.89 -1.76 -19.56
C GLU A 142 -36.03 -2.26 -20.74
N MET A 143 -35.56 -3.51 -20.67
CA MET A 143 -34.78 -4.18 -21.69
C MET A 143 -35.58 -5.31 -22.37
N PRO A 144 -35.35 -5.58 -23.66
CA PRO A 144 -35.83 -6.80 -24.30
C PRO A 144 -35.29 -8.05 -23.58
N ALA A 145 -36.11 -9.10 -23.49
CA ALA A 145 -35.77 -10.35 -22.80
C ALA A 145 -34.43 -10.94 -23.26
N GLY A 146 -34.21 -11.01 -24.58
CA GLY A 146 -32.98 -11.56 -25.15
C GLY A 146 -31.73 -10.81 -24.71
N LEU A 147 -31.79 -9.47 -24.70
CA LEU A 147 -30.67 -8.63 -24.29
C LEU A 147 -30.39 -8.75 -22.78
N TRP A 148 -31.43 -8.78 -21.94
CA TRP A 148 -31.26 -8.96 -20.50
C TRP A 148 -30.56 -10.29 -20.18
N TRP A 149 -30.96 -11.36 -20.87
CA TRP A 149 -30.35 -12.67 -20.74
C TRP A 149 -28.92 -12.70 -21.29
N GLN A 150 -28.62 -12.00 -22.38
CA GLN A 150 -27.26 -11.84 -22.91
C GLN A 150 -26.34 -11.14 -21.91
N VAL A 151 -26.81 -10.07 -21.24
CA VAL A 151 -26.05 -9.42 -20.16
C VAL A 151 -25.75 -10.42 -19.05
N LEU A 152 -26.75 -11.16 -18.58
CA LEU A 152 -26.54 -12.12 -17.49
C LEU A 152 -25.58 -13.25 -17.90
N ASP A 153 -25.71 -13.77 -19.12
CA ASP A 153 -24.80 -14.79 -19.66
C ASP A 153 -23.37 -14.28 -19.73
N LEU A 154 -23.16 -13.07 -20.24
CA LEU A 154 -21.85 -12.42 -20.24
C LEU A 154 -21.28 -12.29 -18.84
N LEU A 155 -22.04 -11.78 -17.86
CA LEU A 155 -21.57 -11.62 -16.48
C LEU A 155 -21.21 -12.98 -15.84
N VAL A 156 -21.97 -14.05 -16.11
CA VAL A 156 -21.63 -15.40 -15.65
C VAL A 156 -20.40 -15.96 -16.38
N GLY A 157 -20.25 -15.65 -17.67
CA GLY A 157 -19.07 -15.98 -18.47
C GLY A 157 -17.81 -15.35 -17.88
N LEU A 158 -17.84 -14.04 -17.59
CA LEU A 158 -16.73 -13.33 -16.96
C LEU A 158 -16.31 -13.93 -15.61
N VAL A 159 -17.26 -14.40 -14.80
CA VAL A 159 -16.96 -15.13 -13.55
C VAL A 159 -16.23 -16.45 -13.84
N ALA A 160 -16.67 -17.19 -14.85
CA ALA A 160 -16.06 -18.46 -15.23
C ALA A 160 -14.66 -18.27 -15.80
N ASP A 161 -14.45 -17.24 -16.61
CA ASP A 161 -13.15 -16.89 -17.18
C ASP A 161 -12.19 -16.43 -16.08
N ALA A 162 -12.66 -15.64 -15.12
CA ALA A 162 -11.87 -15.24 -13.95
C ALA A 162 -11.40 -16.45 -13.11
N ALA A 163 -12.23 -17.48 -12.97
CA ALA A 163 -11.87 -18.71 -12.26
C ALA A 163 -10.81 -19.55 -13.00
N ALA A 164 -10.62 -19.31 -14.29
CA ALA A 164 -9.61 -19.97 -15.11
C ALA A 164 -8.31 -19.15 -15.25
N LEU A 165 -8.23 -17.99 -14.61
CA LEU A 165 -7.04 -17.15 -14.67
C LEU A 165 -5.84 -17.86 -14.01
N PRO A 166 -4.64 -17.75 -14.61
CA PRO A 166 -3.38 -18.16 -13.98
C PRO A 166 -3.13 -17.46 -12.64
N SER A 167 -2.33 -18.09 -11.77
CA SER A 167 -1.96 -17.52 -10.46
C SER A 167 -1.07 -16.26 -10.56
N ASP A 168 -0.43 -16.02 -11.71
CA ASP A 168 0.37 -14.82 -12.00
C ASP A 168 -0.42 -13.70 -12.70
N SER A 169 -1.73 -13.89 -12.90
CA SER A 169 -2.64 -12.88 -13.46
C SER A 169 -2.92 -11.73 -12.49
N ASP A 170 -3.66 -10.71 -12.97
CA ASP A 170 -4.14 -9.61 -12.15
C ASP A 170 -5.08 -10.11 -11.04
N GLN A 171 -4.53 -10.19 -9.82
CA GLN A 171 -5.24 -10.70 -8.66
C GLN A 171 -6.43 -9.83 -8.27
N LEU A 172 -6.39 -8.51 -8.50
CA LEU A 172 -7.52 -7.64 -8.21
C LEU A 172 -8.67 -7.92 -9.18
N ALA A 173 -8.36 -8.14 -10.46
CA ALA A 173 -9.36 -8.57 -11.45
C ALA A 173 -10.02 -9.90 -11.05
N ALA A 174 -9.22 -10.88 -10.59
CA ALA A 174 -9.74 -12.16 -10.11
C ALA A 174 -10.67 -11.99 -8.89
N GLN A 175 -10.31 -11.12 -7.94
CA GLN A 175 -11.17 -10.80 -6.79
C GLN A 175 -12.50 -10.16 -7.21
N LEU A 176 -12.46 -9.16 -8.12
CA LEU A 176 -13.65 -8.43 -8.54
C LEU A 176 -14.59 -9.30 -9.39
N LEU A 177 -14.05 -10.07 -10.33
CA LEU A 177 -14.83 -10.90 -11.27
C LEU A 177 -15.19 -12.27 -10.68
N GLY A 178 -14.21 -13.01 -10.17
CA GLY A 178 -14.43 -14.36 -9.64
C GLY A 178 -15.03 -14.37 -8.22
N GLY A 179 -14.80 -13.31 -7.45
CA GLY A 179 -15.24 -13.18 -6.05
C GLY A 179 -16.48 -12.31 -5.89
N GLU A 180 -16.30 -10.98 -5.96
CA GLU A 180 -17.35 -10.00 -5.67
C GLU A 180 -18.52 -10.08 -6.66
N LEU A 181 -18.25 -10.15 -7.97
CA LEU A 181 -19.29 -10.25 -8.99
C LEU A 181 -20.06 -11.56 -8.87
N ALA A 182 -19.35 -12.68 -8.70
CA ALA A 182 -19.95 -13.99 -8.49
C ALA A 182 -20.89 -14.01 -7.26
N LEU A 183 -20.46 -13.41 -6.15
CA LEU A 183 -21.28 -13.24 -4.96
C LEU A 183 -22.49 -12.31 -5.22
N THR A 184 -22.26 -11.19 -5.93
CA THR A 184 -23.30 -10.23 -6.31
C THR A 184 -24.40 -10.88 -7.14
N LEU A 185 -24.06 -11.68 -8.15
CA LEU A 185 -25.02 -12.41 -8.97
C LEU A 185 -25.79 -13.44 -8.15
N ALA A 186 -25.13 -14.15 -7.24
CA ALA A 186 -25.78 -15.15 -6.38
C ALA A 186 -26.78 -14.51 -5.39
N VAL A 187 -26.47 -13.31 -4.91
CA VAL A 187 -27.34 -12.54 -4.02
C VAL A 187 -28.48 -11.89 -4.80
N ALA A 188 -28.20 -11.31 -5.96
CA ALA A 188 -29.18 -10.63 -6.81
C ALA A 188 -30.21 -11.61 -7.40
N PHE A 189 -29.76 -12.77 -7.86
CA PHE A 189 -30.57 -13.75 -8.60
C PHE A 189 -30.55 -15.17 -7.98
N PRO A 190 -30.89 -15.34 -6.69
CA PRO A 190 -30.84 -16.64 -6.02
C PRO A 190 -31.87 -17.65 -6.56
N GLU A 191 -32.87 -17.18 -7.31
CA GLU A 191 -33.85 -17.99 -8.02
C GLU A 191 -33.27 -18.67 -9.28
N ILE A 192 -32.19 -18.14 -9.85
CA ILE A 192 -31.52 -18.67 -11.04
C ILE A 192 -30.42 -19.63 -10.58
N ALA A 193 -30.53 -20.90 -10.96
CA ALA A 193 -29.67 -21.97 -10.45
C ALA A 193 -28.17 -21.75 -10.76
N PRO A 194 -27.77 -21.37 -11.99
CA PRO A 194 -26.38 -20.98 -12.29
C PRO A 194 -25.85 -19.87 -11.38
N CYS A 195 -26.57 -18.77 -11.21
CA CYS A 195 -26.16 -17.67 -10.33
C CYS A 195 -26.03 -18.12 -8.86
N ARG A 196 -26.98 -18.92 -8.35
CA ARG A 196 -26.91 -19.44 -6.98
C ARG A 196 -25.69 -20.34 -6.76
N ALA A 197 -25.28 -21.11 -7.77
CA ALA A 197 -24.14 -22.01 -7.70
C ALA A 197 -22.81 -21.28 -7.55
N LEU A 198 -22.71 -20.03 -8.00
CA LEU A 198 -21.50 -19.20 -7.91
C LEU A 198 -21.09 -18.87 -6.47
N ALA A 199 -22.03 -18.87 -5.52
CA ALA A 199 -21.76 -18.41 -4.15
C ALA A 199 -20.75 -19.24 -3.35
N LYS A 200 -20.67 -20.56 -3.58
CA LYS A 200 -19.72 -21.40 -2.85
C LYS A 200 -18.28 -21.19 -3.38
N PRO A 201 -18.03 -21.29 -4.70
CA PRO A 201 -16.73 -20.93 -5.28
C PRO A 201 -16.29 -19.51 -4.93
N ALA A 202 -17.18 -18.51 -5.04
CA ALA A 202 -16.86 -17.11 -4.73
C ALA A 202 -16.34 -16.92 -3.30
N ARG A 203 -17.04 -17.50 -2.31
CA ARG A 203 -16.63 -17.43 -0.89
C ARG A 203 -15.29 -18.13 -0.63
N LYS A 204 -15.07 -19.26 -1.30
CA LYS A 204 -13.79 -19.96 -1.21
C LYS A 204 -12.67 -19.10 -1.78
N LEU A 205 -12.81 -18.60 -3.01
CA LEU A 205 -11.83 -17.72 -3.65
C LEU A 205 -11.52 -16.51 -2.78
N LEU A 206 -12.54 -15.77 -2.34
CA LEU A 206 -12.39 -14.59 -1.50
C LEU A 206 -11.64 -14.91 -0.19
N SER A 207 -11.95 -16.02 0.49
CA SER A 207 -11.27 -16.41 1.73
C SER A 207 -9.83 -16.83 1.48
N ASP A 208 -9.61 -17.72 0.52
CA ASP A 208 -8.27 -18.21 0.17
C ASP A 208 -7.37 -17.03 -0.23
N SER A 209 -7.88 -16.09 -1.01
CA SER A 209 -7.10 -14.94 -1.48
C SER A 209 -6.70 -13.97 -0.37
N ILE A 210 -7.51 -13.76 0.68
CA ILE A 210 -7.03 -12.97 1.82
C ILE A 210 -5.82 -13.67 2.47
N LEU A 211 -5.92 -14.98 2.66
CA LEU A 211 -4.88 -15.80 3.27
C LEU A 211 -3.62 -15.92 2.40
N GLU A 212 -3.76 -15.90 1.07
CA GLU A 212 -2.65 -16.05 0.12
C GLU A 212 -1.98 -14.72 -0.25
N LEU A 213 -2.73 -13.61 -0.26
CA LEU A 213 -2.22 -12.31 -0.67
C LEU A 213 -1.60 -11.53 0.50
N THR A 214 -1.85 -11.96 1.74
CA THR A 214 -1.32 -11.32 2.95
C THR A 214 -0.41 -12.23 3.76
N ASP A 215 0.40 -11.62 4.63
CA ASP A 215 1.46 -12.27 5.40
C ASP A 215 0.99 -13.03 6.66
N GLY A 216 -0.31 -13.23 6.84
CA GLY A 216 -0.85 -13.76 8.10
C GLY A 216 -1.30 -12.68 9.08
N GLU A 217 -0.76 -11.47 8.96
CA GLU A 217 -1.09 -10.29 9.76
C GLU A 217 -1.68 -9.17 8.87
N GLY A 218 -2.28 -9.56 7.75
CA GLY A 218 -3.04 -8.68 6.86
C GLY A 218 -2.20 -7.68 6.06
N MET A 219 -0.86 -7.76 6.07
CA MET A 219 -0.05 -6.94 5.16
C MET A 219 -0.05 -7.57 3.78
N LEU A 220 -0.52 -6.83 2.77
CA LEU A 220 -0.45 -7.27 1.39
C LEU A 220 1.00 -7.28 0.90
N HIS A 221 1.38 -8.30 0.12
CA HIS A 221 2.68 -8.33 -0.56
C HIS A 221 2.91 -7.02 -1.33
N ALA A 222 4.14 -6.51 -1.30
CA ALA A 222 4.57 -5.23 -1.86
C ALA A 222 4.05 -4.95 -3.27
N ARG A 223 4.10 -5.93 -4.18
CA ARG A 223 3.53 -5.86 -5.52
C ARG A 223 2.06 -5.39 -5.58
N PHE A 224 1.27 -5.65 -4.55
CA PHE A 224 -0.14 -5.28 -4.44
C PHE A 224 -0.38 -4.02 -3.60
N VAL A 225 0.62 -3.51 -2.89
CA VAL A 225 0.49 -2.32 -2.03
C VAL A 225 -0.11 -1.12 -2.76
N PRO A 226 0.28 -0.78 -4.01
CA PRO A 226 -0.35 0.33 -4.76
C PRO A 226 -1.87 0.18 -4.95
N GLN A 227 -2.41 -1.04 -4.84
CA GLN A 227 -3.84 -1.35 -5.00
C GLN A 227 -4.49 -1.81 -3.70
N SER A 228 -3.81 -1.69 -2.55
CA SER A 228 -4.25 -2.27 -1.27
C SER A 228 -5.67 -1.83 -0.86
N ARG A 229 -6.01 -0.55 -0.98
CA ARG A 229 -7.37 -0.08 -0.69
C ARG A 229 -8.43 -0.63 -1.65
N ALA A 230 -8.09 -0.93 -2.90
CA ALA A 230 -9.03 -1.53 -3.85
C ALA A 230 -9.36 -2.99 -3.49
N PHE A 231 -8.36 -3.77 -3.06
CA PHE A 231 -8.57 -5.10 -2.48
C PHE A 231 -9.48 -5.02 -1.24
N ILE A 232 -9.15 -4.14 -0.30
CA ILE A 232 -9.93 -3.95 0.92
C ILE A 232 -11.36 -3.49 0.61
N ALA A 233 -11.56 -2.63 -0.40
CA ALA A 233 -12.88 -2.22 -0.83
C ALA A 233 -13.70 -3.40 -1.39
N CYS A 234 -13.09 -4.27 -2.21
CA CYS A 234 -13.69 -5.51 -2.70
C CYS A 234 -14.13 -6.44 -1.56
N TRP A 235 -13.24 -6.68 -0.59
CA TRP A 235 -13.53 -7.52 0.56
C TRP A 235 -14.61 -6.92 1.47
N THR A 236 -14.55 -5.61 1.72
CA THR A 236 -15.54 -4.87 2.52
C THR A 236 -16.93 -4.99 1.89
N ARG A 237 -17.05 -4.75 0.57
CA ARG A 237 -18.33 -4.89 -0.15
C ARG A 237 -18.84 -6.34 -0.12
N SER A 238 -17.94 -7.31 -0.24
CA SER A 238 -18.30 -8.73 -0.16
C SER A 238 -18.89 -9.10 1.21
N ILE A 239 -18.32 -8.61 2.31
CA ILE A 239 -18.87 -8.80 3.67
C ILE A 239 -20.24 -8.14 3.80
N LEU A 240 -20.39 -6.90 3.32
CA LEU A 240 -21.67 -6.18 3.36
C LEU A 240 -22.76 -6.97 2.63
N LEU A 241 -22.45 -7.50 1.44
CA LEU A 241 -23.37 -8.33 0.65
C LEU A 241 -23.70 -9.65 1.35
N SER A 242 -22.70 -10.35 1.91
CA SER A 242 -22.91 -11.64 2.55
C SER A 242 -23.72 -11.55 3.83
N ASN A 243 -23.43 -10.58 4.70
CA ASN A 243 -24.10 -10.42 6.00
C ASN A 243 -25.59 -10.14 5.85
N ARG A 244 -26.02 -9.60 4.71
CA ARG A 244 -27.44 -9.40 4.41
C ARG A 244 -28.12 -10.69 3.98
N TRP A 245 -27.42 -11.54 3.26
CA TRP A 245 -27.97 -12.71 2.59
C TRP A 245 -27.90 -13.98 3.44
N CYS A 246 -26.82 -14.16 4.20
CA CYS A 246 -26.63 -15.23 5.16
C CYS A 246 -26.25 -14.67 6.53
N LYS A 247 -26.53 -15.45 7.58
CA LYS A 247 -26.19 -15.08 8.97
C LYS A 247 -24.68 -15.08 9.27
N HIS A 248 -23.87 -15.59 8.34
CA HIS A 248 -22.43 -15.73 8.46
C HIS A 248 -21.74 -14.95 7.35
N SER A 249 -20.50 -14.54 7.58
CA SER A 249 -19.67 -13.86 6.59
C SER A 249 -19.45 -14.69 5.31
N CYS A 250 -19.06 -14.05 4.22
CA CYS A 250 -18.50 -14.71 3.05
C CYS A 250 -17.14 -15.36 3.31
N PHE A 251 -16.46 -14.91 4.36
CA PHE A 251 -15.12 -15.34 4.75
C PHE A 251 -15.14 -16.44 5.81
N THR A 252 -14.06 -17.24 5.85
CA THR A 252 -13.71 -18.06 7.01
C THR A 252 -13.28 -17.17 8.18
N ASP A 253 -13.23 -17.74 9.39
CA ASP A 253 -12.80 -16.99 10.58
C ASP A 253 -11.36 -16.49 10.43
N ASP A 254 -10.42 -17.32 9.97
CA ASP A 254 -9.03 -16.92 9.71
C ASP A 254 -8.92 -15.74 8.70
N ALA A 255 -9.74 -15.76 7.65
CA ALA A 255 -9.76 -14.68 6.66
C ALA A 255 -10.41 -13.39 7.21
N LEU A 256 -11.35 -13.51 8.15
CA LEU A 256 -11.91 -12.34 8.85
C LEU A 256 -10.89 -11.70 9.78
N ASP A 257 -10.09 -12.51 10.49
CA ASP A 257 -9.03 -12.00 11.37
C ASP A 257 -7.98 -11.23 10.55
N GLN A 258 -7.51 -11.81 9.43
CA GLN A 258 -6.61 -11.12 8.51
C GLN A 258 -7.21 -9.89 7.83
N PHE A 259 -8.52 -9.90 7.52
CA PHE A 259 -9.21 -8.70 7.05
C PHE A 259 -9.17 -7.56 8.09
N GLY A 260 -9.31 -7.90 9.37
CA GLY A 260 -9.15 -6.94 10.47
C GLY A 260 -7.76 -6.32 10.48
N PHE A 261 -6.71 -7.16 10.44
CA PHE A 261 -5.33 -6.66 10.39
C PHE A 261 -5.02 -5.86 9.11
N ALA A 262 -5.61 -6.23 7.97
CA ALA A 262 -5.49 -5.47 6.73
C ALA A 262 -6.07 -4.05 6.86
N ALA A 263 -7.12 -3.87 7.67
CA ALA A 263 -7.64 -2.54 7.99
C ALA A 263 -6.60 -1.69 8.75
N THR A 264 -5.94 -2.27 9.75
CA THR A 264 -4.85 -1.62 10.49
C THR A 264 -3.68 -1.25 9.56
N ASN A 265 -3.25 -2.17 8.70
CA ASN A 265 -2.14 -1.92 7.77
C ASN A 265 -2.49 -0.87 6.70
N ALA A 266 -3.73 -0.79 6.25
CA ALA A 266 -4.18 0.30 5.37
C ALA A 266 -4.12 1.68 6.05
N LEU A 267 -4.34 1.75 7.37
CA LEU A 267 -4.12 2.97 8.15
C LEU A 267 -2.63 3.30 8.26
N ARG A 268 -1.76 2.30 8.50
CA ARG A 268 -0.29 2.49 8.54
C ARG A 268 0.22 3.08 7.22
N LEU A 269 -0.21 2.50 6.10
CA LEU A 269 0.08 2.91 4.73
C LEU A 269 -0.60 4.22 4.29
N SER A 270 -1.24 4.96 5.19
CA SER A 270 -1.84 6.25 4.84
C SER A 270 -0.83 7.40 4.97
N ARG A 271 -0.68 8.17 3.89
CA ARG A 271 0.08 9.44 3.82
C ARG A 271 -0.52 10.51 4.73
N GLY A 272 0.19 11.62 4.91
CA GLY A 272 -0.27 12.73 5.74
C GLY A 272 -1.52 13.44 5.21
N ASP A 273 -1.78 13.38 3.90
CA ASP A 273 -3.00 13.87 3.27
C ASP A 273 -4.14 12.83 3.26
N GLY A 274 -3.92 11.65 3.85
CA GLY A 274 -4.84 10.53 3.86
C GLY A 274 -4.80 9.64 2.61
N SER A 275 -4.06 10.01 1.56
CA SER A 275 -3.88 9.14 0.40
C SER A 275 -3.08 7.89 0.78
N GLN A 276 -3.04 6.90 -0.11
CA GLN A 276 -2.32 5.65 0.16
C GLN A 276 -0.86 5.77 -0.28
N GLY A 277 0.08 5.34 0.55
CA GLY A 277 1.49 5.17 0.18
C GLY A 277 1.64 4.33 -1.09
N PHE A 278 2.57 4.72 -1.95
CA PHE A 278 2.77 4.17 -3.30
C PHE A 278 1.55 4.26 -4.25
N GLY A 279 0.46 4.91 -3.84
CA GLY A 279 -0.71 5.18 -4.67
C GLY A 279 -0.58 6.50 -5.43
N THR A 280 -1.24 6.60 -6.58
CA THR A 280 -1.22 7.79 -7.45
C THR A 280 -2.40 8.74 -7.20
N ALA A 281 -3.48 8.24 -6.59
CA ALA A 281 -4.67 9.03 -6.31
C ALA A 281 -4.63 9.71 -4.93
N GLY A 282 -5.14 10.94 -4.87
CA GLY A 282 -5.36 11.66 -3.61
C GLY A 282 -6.52 11.10 -2.80
N PHE A 283 -6.59 11.47 -1.51
CA PHE A 283 -7.68 11.05 -0.63
C PHE A 283 -9.02 11.67 -1.04
N SER A 284 -10.05 10.84 -1.17
CA SER A 284 -11.39 11.26 -1.57
C SER A 284 -12.43 10.99 -0.48
N ARG A 285 -13.65 11.46 -0.72
CA ARG A 285 -14.79 11.10 0.14
C ARG A 285 -15.11 9.60 0.08
N ALA A 286 -14.84 8.96 -1.05
CA ALA A 286 -15.05 7.52 -1.21
C ALA A 286 -14.11 6.73 -0.30
N ASP A 287 -12.86 7.19 -0.13
CA ASP A 287 -11.91 6.56 0.79
C ASP A 287 -12.32 6.74 2.25
N ALA A 288 -12.83 7.92 2.62
CA ALA A 288 -13.35 8.13 3.98
C ALA A 288 -14.52 7.20 4.31
N ASP A 289 -15.48 7.05 3.39
CA ASP A 289 -16.61 6.15 3.59
C ASP A 289 -16.14 4.68 3.58
N LEU A 290 -15.14 4.31 2.77
CA LEU A 290 -14.48 3.00 2.85
C LEU A 290 -13.92 2.74 4.25
N PHE A 291 -13.13 3.66 4.81
CA PHE A 291 -12.54 3.50 6.14
C PHE A 291 -13.59 3.44 7.25
N GLU A 292 -14.70 4.17 7.13
CA GLU A 292 -15.82 4.05 8.07
C GLU A 292 -16.39 2.63 8.09
N ASN A 293 -16.54 2.01 6.90
CA ASN A 293 -17.09 0.66 6.79
C ASN A 293 -16.09 -0.43 7.17
N VAL A 294 -14.82 -0.35 6.72
CA VAL A 294 -13.81 -1.37 7.03
C VAL A 294 -13.56 -1.46 8.54
N ILE A 295 -13.48 -0.31 9.22
CA ILE A 295 -13.27 -0.25 10.68
C ILE A 295 -14.52 -0.72 11.43
N THR A 296 -15.72 -0.49 10.88
CA THR A 296 -16.95 -1.01 11.49
C THR A 296 -17.04 -2.53 11.40
N LEU A 297 -16.52 -3.12 10.32
CA LEU A 297 -16.65 -4.56 10.05
C LEU A 297 -15.52 -5.40 10.64
N GLY A 298 -14.28 -4.92 10.57
CA GLY A 298 -13.09 -5.66 11.00
C GLY A 298 -12.19 -4.93 12.00
N GLY A 299 -12.42 -3.63 12.24
CA GLY A 299 -11.55 -2.83 13.10
C GLY A 299 -12.02 -2.72 14.55
N ASP A 300 -11.09 -2.38 15.42
CA ASP A 300 -11.31 -2.28 16.86
C ASP A 300 -11.31 -0.82 17.36
N SER A 301 -11.22 -0.62 18.68
CA SER A 301 -11.13 0.73 19.25
C SER A 301 -9.85 1.46 18.89
N SER A 302 -8.76 0.73 18.70
CA SER A 302 -7.45 1.24 18.37
C SER A 302 -7.39 1.65 16.90
N ASP A 303 -8.01 0.89 15.99
CA ASP A 303 -8.18 1.32 14.58
C ASP A 303 -9.02 2.59 14.47
N ARG A 304 -10.12 2.69 15.23
CA ARG A 304 -10.95 3.91 15.26
C ARG A 304 -10.16 5.12 15.72
N ALA A 305 -9.32 4.93 16.73
CA ALA A 305 -8.47 5.97 17.29
C ALA A 305 -7.34 6.37 16.33
N ALA A 306 -6.67 5.39 15.72
CA ALA A 306 -5.65 5.58 14.69
C ALA A 306 -6.22 6.32 13.47
N ALA A 307 -7.38 5.91 12.95
CA ALA A 307 -8.04 6.55 11.82
C ALA A 307 -8.38 8.03 12.09
N ALA A 308 -8.82 8.37 13.30
CA ALA A 308 -9.11 9.75 13.67
C ALA A 308 -7.85 10.65 13.75
N LEU A 309 -6.67 10.06 13.91
CA LEU A 309 -5.38 10.75 13.92
C LEU A 309 -4.72 10.80 12.54
N ALA A 310 -4.81 9.71 11.77
CA ALA A 310 -4.10 9.50 10.52
C ALA A 310 -4.87 10.00 9.29
N LEU A 311 -6.21 9.89 9.29
CA LEU A 311 -7.02 10.25 8.13
C LEU A 311 -7.57 11.67 8.24
N PRO A 312 -7.69 12.39 7.12
CA PRO A 312 -8.46 13.63 7.07
C PRO A 312 -9.88 13.35 7.53
N SER A 313 -10.38 14.16 8.47
CA SER A 313 -11.78 14.06 8.86
C SER A 313 -12.64 14.36 7.64
N ALA A 314 -13.40 13.38 7.15
CA ALA A 314 -14.41 13.56 6.10
C ALA A 314 -15.47 14.63 6.43
N LYS A 315 -15.44 15.09 7.68
CA LYS A 315 -16.15 16.23 8.26
C LYS A 315 -15.18 17.39 8.55
N SER A 316 -14.41 17.86 7.56
CA SER A 316 -14.01 19.27 7.51
C SER A 316 -15.30 20.11 7.38
N ARG A 317 -15.98 20.23 8.51
CA ARG A 317 -17.18 21.01 8.75
C ARG A 317 -16.75 22.47 8.75
N THR A 318 -16.91 23.16 7.63
CA THR A 318 -17.54 24.48 7.71
C THR A 318 -18.98 24.25 8.15
N GLY A 319 -19.18 24.08 9.46
CA GLY A 319 -20.51 24.29 10.03
C GLY A 319 -20.94 25.72 9.70
N LYS A 320 -22.24 25.93 9.49
CA LYS A 320 -22.82 27.27 9.26
C LYS A 320 -22.41 28.33 10.29
N ASN A 321 -21.78 27.93 11.41
CA ASN A 321 -21.20 28.79 12.43
C ASN A 321 -19.73 28.43 12.76
N GLY A 322 -18.82 28.37 11.79
CA GLY A 322 -17.37 28.65 11.91
C GLY A 322 -16.52 28.09 13.07
N ARG A 323 -17.01 27.17 13.90
CA ARG A 323 -16.28 26.61 15.05
C ARG A 323 -15.89 25.17 14.75
N ALA A 324 -14.60 24.93 14.67
CA ALA A 324 -14.02 23.59 14.70
C ALA A 324 -14.51 22.86 15.97
N GLU A 325 -15.15 21.71 15.79
CA GLU A 325 -15.40 20.80 16.90
C GLU A 325 -14.06 20.41 17.52
N LYS A 326 -13.91 20.61 18.83
CA LYS A 326 -12.73 20.19 19.57
C LYS A 326 -12.55 18.69 19.33
N LYS A 327 -11.44 18.28 18.68
CA LYS A 327 -11.03 16.88 18.63
C LYS A 327 -11.02 16.35 20.06
N ALA A 328 -11.77 15.27 20.32
CA ALA A 328 -11.69 14.58 21.60
C ALA A 328 -10.22 14.17 21.84
N LYS A 329 -9.74 14.28 23.08
CA LYS A 329 -8.43 13.73 23.44
C LYS A 329 -8.53 12.21 23.32
N ILE A 330 -8.00 11.68 22.23
CA ILE A 330 -7.81 10.24 22.04
C ILE A 330 -6.61 9.85 22.90
N PRO A 331 -6.76 8.94 23.88
CA PRO A 331 -5.63 8.45 24.66
C PRO A 331 -4.64 7.76 23.71
N ALA A 332 -3.35 8.08 23.82
CA ALA A 332 -2.30 7.37 23.08
C ALA A 332 -2.12 5.92 23.57
N ALA A 333 -2.47 5.66 24.83
CA ALA A 333 -2.39 4.32 25.43
C ALA A 333 -3.34 3.33 24.73
N GLY A 334 -2.77 2.21 24.28
CA GLY A 334 -3.50 1.10 23.65
C GLY A 334 -3.63 1.20 22.13
N LEU A 335 -3.05 2.21 21.48
CA LEU A 335 -2.93 2.22 20.02
C LEU A 335 -1.97 1.13 19.55
N TYR A 336 -2.23 0.57 18.36
CA TYR A 336 -1.26 -0.28 17.68
C TYR A 336 0.01 0.49 17.34
N GLU A 337 1.09 -0.24 17.18
CA GLU A 337 2.35 0.31 16.71
C GLU A 337 2.15 0.93 15.31
N PRO A 338 2.42 2.24 15.11
CA PRO A 338 2.29 2.91 13.82
C PRO A 338 3.31 2.41 12.79
N ALA A 339 4.46 1.94 13.26
CA ALA A 339 5.45 1.27 12.45
C ALA A 339 5.14 -0.23 12.31
N VAL A 340 5.56 -0.81 11.21
CA VAL A 340 5.46 -2.25 10.97
C VAL A 340 6.47 -2.64 9.90
N ASN A 341 6.95 -3.87 9.97
CA ASN A 341 7.71 -4.48 8.91
C ASN A 341 7.23 -5.90 8.68
N SER A 342 7.17 -6.30 7.42
CA SER A 342 6.81 -7.65 7.01
C SER A 342 7.82 -8.13 5.99
N GLU A 343 8.71 -9.02 6.42
CA GLU A 343 9.70 -9.69 5.58
C GLU A 343 9.01 -10.40 4.40
N TRP A 344 7.95 -11.15 4.70
CA TRP A 344 7.17 -11.90 3.69
C TRP A 344 6.55 -10.97 2.65
N ALA A 345 5.97 -9.85 3.09
CA ALA A 345 5.36 -8.91 2.16
C ALA A 345 6.41 -8.06 1.44
N SER A 346 7.63 -7.97 1.96
CA SER A 346 8.69 -7.04 1.55
C SER A 346 8.26 -5.57 1.64
N VAL A 347 7.58 -5.23 2.74
CA VAL A 347 7.04 -3.89 3.02
C VAL A 347 7.40 -3.46 4.44
N SER A 348 7.93 -2.24 4.57
CA SER A 348 8.14 -1.61 5.88
C SER A 348 7.49 -0.23 5.91
N VAL A 349 6.93 0.11 7.07
CA VAL A 349 6.42 1.43 7.41
C VAL A 349 7.16 1.89 8.64
N LEU A 350 7.97 2.94 8.51
CA LEU A 350 8.56 3.66 9.63
C LEU A 350 7.69 4.88 9.88
N ARG A 351 7.24 5.10 11.11
CA ARG A 351 6.28 6.16 11.39
C ARG A 351 6.36 6.59 12.85
N ALA A 352 6.75 7.85 13.06
CA ALA A 352 6.97 8.39 14.40
C ALA A 352 5.72 8.42 15.29
N ASN A 353 4.52 8.47 14.70
CA ASN A 353 3.22 8.26 15.38
C ASN A 353 2.06 8.33 14.37
N TRP A 354 0.84 8.06 14.83
CA TRP A 354 -0.37 8.10 14.01
C TRP A 354 -0.78 9.48 13.47
N SER A 355 -0.21 10.59 13.95
CA SER A 355 -0.56 11.94 13.46
C SER A 355 -0.43 12.04 11.94
N ALA A 356 -1.32 12.78 11.29
CA ALA A 356 -1.21 13.07 9.86
C ALA A 356 0.03 13.94 9.49
N ARG A 357 0.67 14.58 10.47
CA ARG A 357 1.88 15.41 10.23
C ARG A 357 3.18 14.76 10.69
N SER A 358 3.12 13.59 11.32
CA SER A 358 4.34 12.91 11.77
C SER A 358 5.19 12.49 10.57
N PRO A 359 6.53 12.57 10.72
CA PRO A 359 7.45 11.95 9.79
C PRO A 359 7.12 10.47 9.58
N ARG A 360 7.27 10.03 8.34
CA ARG A 360 7.12 8.62 7.99
C ARG A 360 7.96 8.27 6.76
N ALA A 361 8.31 7.00 6.65
CA ALA A 361 8.84 6.40 5.45
C ALA A 361 8.08 5.13 5.11
N PHE A 362 7.74 4.96 3.84
CA PHE A 362 7.25 3.69 3.30
C PHE A 362 8.36 3.08 2.45
N VAL A 363 8.63 1.80 2.64
CA VAL A 363 9.69 1.07 1.94
C VAL A 363 9.10 -0.19 1.33
N ARG A 364 9.37 -0.42 0.04
CA ARG A 364 9.14 -1.70 -0.63
C ARG A 364 10.46 -2.22 -1.17
N TYR A 365 10.71 -3.49 -0.93
CA TYR A 365 11.99 -4.13 -1.29
C TYR A 365 11.78 -5.48 -2.01
N ASP A 366 10.62 -5.66 -2.66
CA ASP A 366 10.26 -6.86 -3.44
C ASP A 366 10.99 -7.00 -4.78
N SER A 367 11.94 -6.11 -5.07
CA SER A 367 12.73 -6.13 -6.29
C SER A 367 14.10 -5.49 -6.04
N ARG A 368 15.04 -5.66 -6.96
CA ARG A 368 16.37 -5.02 -6.94
C ARG A 368 16.35 -3.49 -6.79
N ALA A 369 15.25 -2.83 -7.17
CA ALA A 369 15.05 -1.41 -6.95
C ALA A 369 14.15 -1.18 -5.74
N THR A 370 14.72 -0.75 -4.61
CA THR A 370 13.95 -0.36 -3.43
C THR A 370 13.09 0.86 -3.77
N GLN A 371 11.78 0.78 -3.57
CA GLN A 371 10.90 1.94 -3.66
C GLN A 371 10.76 2.58 -2.29
N ILE A 372 10.90 3.90 -2.23
CA ILE A 372 10.77 4.66 -0.99
C ILE A 372 9.83 5.85 -1.16
N GLU A 373 9.05 6.13 -0.14
CA GLU A 373 8.34 7.41 0.03
C GLU A 373 8.64 7.97 1.42
N ILE A 374 9.11 9.22 1.51
CA ILE A 374 9.40 9.89 2.78
C ILE A 374 8.57 11.17 2.86
N GLU A 375 7.84 11.36 3.95
CA GLU A 375 7.08 12.59 4.22
C GLU A 375 7.45 13.20 5.57
N ALA A 376 7.40 14.54 5.65
CA ALA A 376 7.53 15.28 6.91
C ALA A 376 6.76 16.61 6.90
N ASP A 377 6.12 16.95 8.02
CA ASP A 377 5.27 18.15 8.19
C ASP A 377 4.25 18.35 7.05
N GLY A 378 3.71 17.25 6.51
CA GLY A 378 2.74 17.25 5.42
C GLY A 378 3.33 17.55 4.02
N ASN A 379 4.64 17.44 3.85
CA ASN A 379 5.32 17.57 2.54
C ASN A 379 5.92 16.22 2.17
N SER A 380 5.74 15.81 0.92
CA SER A 380 6.47 14.68 0.34
C SER A 380 7.89 15.13 0.00
N LEU A 381 8.88 14.41 0.52
CA LEU A 381 10.30 14.74 0.35
C LEU A 381 10.92 13.86 -0.74
N PHE A 382 10.80 12.54 -0.59
CA PHE A 382 11.38 11.60 -1.54
C PHE A 382 10.30 10.61 -1.97
N GLN A 383 10.24 10.28 -3.25
CA GLN A 383 9.26 9.34 -3.80
C GLN A 383 9.81 8.67 -5.06
N GLY A 384 10.00 7.35 -5.00
CA GLY A 384 10.41 6.53 -6.15
C GLY A 384 11.51 5.52 -5.81
N ALA A 385 12.24 5.08 -6.84
CA ALA A 385 13.34 4.13 -6.69
C ALA A 385 14.56 4.80 -6.03
N TRP A 386 15.02 4.28 -4.90
CA TRP A 386 16.32 4.66 -4.35
C TRP A 386 17.43 3.87 -5.05
N ASP A 387 17.93 4.47 -6.12
CA ASP A 387 18.91 3.87 -7.02
C ASP A 387 20.33 3.95 -6.47
N PHE A 388 21.15 2.97 -6.85
CA PHE A 388 22.58 2.98 -6.61
C PHE A 388 23.37 2.53 -7.84
N ARG A 389 24.62 3.01 -7.95
CA ARG A 389 25.63 2.50 -8.88
C ARG A 389 26.94 2.34 -8.11
N ILE A 390 27.54 1.17 -8.25
CA ILE A 390 28.80 0.83 -7.60
C ILE A 390 29.75 0.32 -8.67
N GLU A 391 30.97 0.85 -8.69
CA GLU A 391 32.05 0.36 -9.55
C GLU A 391 33.23 -0.10 -8.70
N ARG A 392 33.87 -1.20 -9.13
CA ARG A 392 35.12 -1.74 -8.59
C ARG A 392 36.18 -1.69 -9.69
N ASP A 393 37.25 -0.92 -9.48
CA ASP A 393 38.33 -0.73 -10.46
C ASP A 393 37.80 -0.34 -11.85
N GLY A 394 36.78 0.53 -11.87
CA GLY A 394 36.12 1.03 -13.08
C GLY A 394 35.13 0.06 -13.73
N GLN A 395 34.85 -1.10 -13.11
CA GLN A 395 33.83 -2.04 -13.57
C GLN A 395 32.57 -1.95 -12.71
N GLN A 396 31.44 -1.66 -13.35
CA GLN A 396 30.15 -1.58 -12.65
C GLN A 396 29.70 -2.96 -12.15
N LEU A 397 29.33 -3.03 -10.87
CA LEU A 397 28.74 -4.21 -10.27
C LEU A 397 27.24 -4.28 -10.52
N GLN A 398 26.72 -5.50 -10.65
CA GLN A 398 25.30 -5.78 -10.84
C GLN A 398 24.73 -6.49 -9.61
N PRO A 399 23.48 -6.19 -9.21
CA PRO A 399 22.79 -6.99 -8.22
C PRO A 399 22.54 -8.41 -8.75
N ILE A 400 22.83 -9.42 -7.94
CA ILE A 400 22.65 -10.84 -8.32
C ILE A 400 21.47 -11.50 -7.60
N GLU A 401 20.99 -10.91 -6.52
CA GLU A 401 19.83 -11.33 -5.73
C GLU A 401 18.87 -10.15 -5.55
N ASP A 402 17.71 -10.39 -4.95
CA ASP A 402 16.81 -9.33 -4.48
C ASP A 402 17.21 -8.86 -3.08
N TRP A 403 16.67 -7.74 -2.63
CA TRP A 403 16.90 -7.25 -1.28
C TRP A 403 16.30 -8.20 -0.25
N GLN A 404 17.04 -8.43 0.83
CA GLN A 404 16.59 -9.19 1.99
C GLN A 404 16.62 -8.29 3.20
N GLU A 405 15.66 -8.46 4.09
CA GLU A 405 15.73 -7.87 5.42
C GLU A 405 16.78 -8.60 6.25
N VAL A 406 17.66 -7.84 6.89
CA VAL A 406 18.66 -8.39 7.82
C VAL A 406 18.36 -7.98 9.26
N CYS A 407 17.70 -6.84 9.44
CA CYS A 407 17.32 -6.35 10.74
C CYS A 407 16.10 -5.42 10.66
N TRP A 408 15.14 -5.65 11.54
CA TRP A 408 14.07 -4.73 11.86
C TRP A 408 13.97 -4.56 13.39
N THR A 409 13.98 -3.32 13.85
CA THR A 409 13.75 -2.95 15.25
C THR A 409 12.81 -1.76 15.30
N SER A 410 11.84 -1.78 16.20
CA SER A 410 10.93 -0.66 16.44
C SER A 410 10.52 -0.64 17.91
N ASP A 411 10.66 0.52 18.54
CA ASP A 411 10.28 0.79 19.93
C ASP A 411 9.77 2.23 20.10
N ASP A 412 9.69 2.73 21.33
CA ASP A 412 9.17 4.07 21.62
C ASP A 412 10.07 5.19 21.03
N ASP A 413 11.36 4.94 20.84
CA ASP A 413 12.35 5.93 20.45
C ASP A 413 12.69 5.89 18.96
N VAL A 414 12.69 4.70 18.36
CA VAL A 414 13.23 4.49 17.01
C VAL A 414 12.42 3.50 16.16
N ASP A 415 12.46 3.71 14.84
CA ASP A 415 12.25 2.66 13.85
C ASP A 415 13.55 2.45 13.08
N TYR A 416 14.00 1.21 12.93
CA TYR A 416 15.23 0.84 12.22
C TYR A 416 15.00 -0.34 11.28
N LEU A 417 15.41 -0.18 10.02
CA LEU A 417 15.41 -1.20 8.99
C LEU A 417 16.80 -1.31 8.37
N GLU A 418 17.35 -2.52 8.29
CA GLU A 418 18.55 -2.84 7.51
C GLU A 418 18.21 -3.88 6.45
N LEU A 419 18.44 -3.53 5.19
CA LEU A 419 18.31 -4.42 4.03
C LEU A 419 19.69 -4.78 3.49
N GLU A 420 19.84 -5.95 2.88
CA GLU A 420 21.08 -6.37 2.20
C GLU A 420 20.78 -6.89 0.79
N ILE A 421 21.69 -6.61 -0.14
CA ILE A 421 21.67 -7.17 -1.48
C ILE A 421 23.08 -7.61 -1.89
N SER A 422 23.16 -8.81 -2.46
CA SER A 422 24.39 -9.36 -3.02
C SER A 422 24.69 -8.73 -4.39
N LEU A 423 25.95 -8.38 -4.61
CA LEU A 423 26.46 -7.83 -5.87
C LEU A 423 27.44 -8.80 -6.53
N SER A 424 27.56 -8.71 -7.85
CA SER A 424 28.63 -9.37 -8.60
C SER A 424 30.01 -9.00 -8.04
N GLY A 425 30.99 -9.91 -8.10
CA GLY A 425 32.35 -9.60 -7.66
C GLY A 425 32.57 -9.64 -6.14
N ASN A 426 31.84 -10.52 -5.43
CA ASN A 426 31.96 -10.77 -3.99
C ASN A 426 31.85 -9.48 -3.14
N ALA A 427 30.88 -8.64 -3.48
CA ALA A 427 30.51 -7.49 -2.69
C ALA A 427 29.05 -7.57 -2.28
N ARG A 428 28.71 -6.88 -1.20
CA ARG A 428 27.33 -6.70 -0.75
C ARG A 428 27.09 -5.24 -0.41
N LEU A 429 25.85 -4.81 -0.59
CA LEU A 429 25.39 -3.49 -0.19
C LEU A 429 24.35 -3.66 0.90
N GLN A 430 24.55 -2.99 2.03
CA GLN A 430 23.54 -2.90 3.07
C GLN A 430 22.93 -1.50 3.08
N ARG A 431 21.62 -1.41 3.24
CA ARG A 431 20.86 -0.16 3.27
C ARG A 431 20.21 0.00 4.63
N GLN A 432 20.64 1.01 5.37
CA GLN A 432 20.13 1.36 6.69
C GLN A 432 19.14 2.51 6.58
N ILE A 433 17.95 2.35 7.16
CA ILE A 433 16.90 3.36 7.22
C ILE A 433 16.46 3.44 8.68
N MET A 434 16.76 4.56 9.34
CA MET A 434 16.38 4.82 10.71
C MET A 434 15.51 6.07 10.80
N LEU A 435 14.48 6.04 11.64
CA LEU A 435 13.68 7.20 12.04
C LEU A 435 13.66 7.29 13.57
N ALA A 436 14.31 8.32 14.13
CA ALA A 436 14.17 8.65 15.54
C ALA A 436 12.86 9.43 15.74
N ARG A 437 11.94 8.87 16.50
CA ARG A 437 10.51 9.22 16.51
C ARG A 437 10.27 10.58 17.15
N GLU A 438 10.77 10.77 18.37
CA GLU A 438 10.63 12.03 19.11
C GLU A 438 11.47 13.15 18.49
N ASP A 439 12.67 12.80 18.07
CA ASP A 439 13.64 13.74 17.52
C ASP A 439 13.27 14.20 16.11
N GLN A 440 12.53 13.39 15.36
CA GLN A 440 12.16 13.63 13.96
C GLN A 440 13.41 13.81 13.09
N VAL A 441 14.34 12.87 13.20
CA VAL A 441 15.54 12.80 12.36
C VAL A 441 15.62 11.44 11.69
N MET A 442 16.10 11.41 10.45
CA MET A 442 16.36 10.17 9.74
C MET A 442 17.84 9.97 9.47
N TYR A 443 18.27 8.73 9.56
CA TYR A 443 19.59 8.28 9.10
C TYR A 443 19.38 7.29 7.97
N LEU A 444 19.90 7.63 6.79
CA LEU A 444 19.83 6.85 5.57
C LEU A 444 21.26 6.52 5.15
N ALA A 445 21.65 5.24 5.07
CA ALA A 445 23.00 4.90 4.69
C ALA A 445 23.06 3.69 3.78
N ASP A 446 23.89 3.77 2.75
CA ASP A 446 24.33 2.62 1.98
C ASP A 446 25.75 2.24 2.45
N VAL A 447 25.94 0.98 2.82
CA VAL A 447 27.18 0.41 3.35
C VAL A 447 27.67 -0.66 2.38
N LEU A 448 28.75 -0.35 1.67
CA LEU A 448 29.41 -1.25 0.75
C LEU A 448 30.44 -2.10 1.50
N LEU A 449 30.30 -3.42 1.39
CA LEU A 449 31.18 -4.40 2.00
C LEU A 449 31.80 -5.26 0.90
N GLY A 450 33.04 -4.95 0.53
CA GLY A 450 33.86 -5.76 -0.36
C GLY A 450 34.75 -6.75 0.39
N ASP A 451 35.26 -7.73 -0.35
CA ASP A 451 36.15 -8.78 0.14
C ASP A 451 37.62 -8.37 0.25
N ALA A 452 38.04 -7.35 -0.53
CA ALA A 452 39.40 -6.85 -0.56
C ALA A 452 39.46 -5.35 -0.91
N PRO A 453 40.56 -4.64 -0.58
CA PRO A 453 40.81 -3.30 -1.06
C PRO A 453 40.79 -3.22 -2.59
N ALA A 454 40.11 -2.20 -3.12
CA ALA A 454 40.01 -1.89 -4.54
C ALA A 454 39.61 -0.41 -4.71
N ASN A 455 39.67 0.13 -5.92
CA ASN A 455 39.14 1.47 -6.18
C ASN A 455 37.63 1.39 -6.36
N TRP A 456 36.90 1.82 -5.34
CA TRP A 456 35.44 1.84 -5.33
C TRP A 456 34.92 3.23 -5.61
N THR A 457 33.89 3.30 -6.45
CA THR A 457 33.04 4.48 -6.59
C THR A 457 31.60 4.11 -6.32
N TYR A 458 30.94 4.90 -5.49
CA TYR A 458 29.53 4.77 -5.16
C TYR A 458 28.78 6.03 -5.61
N ARG A 459 27.61 5.83 -6.20
CA ARG A 459 26.57 6.85 -6.43
C ARG A 459 25.26 6.32 -5.87
N GLY A 460 24.68 7.00 -4.90
CA GLY A 460 23.29 6.82 -4.48
C GLY A 460 22.43 7.98 -4.95
N ALA A 461 21.21 7.69 -5.38
CA ALA A 461 20.25 8.71 -5.81
C ALA A 461 18.90 8.50 -5.14
N LEU A 462 18.45 9.52 -4.41
CA LEU A 462 17.11 9.60 -3.84
C LEU A 462 16.23 10.50 -4.71
N PRO A 463 15.11 9.99 -5.25
CA PRO A 463 14.23 10.78 -6.11
C PRO A 463 13.45 11.78 -5.26
N MET A 464 13.66 13.06 -5.52
CA MET A 464 12.93 14.16 -4.89
C MET A 464 11.49 14.18 -5.41
N SER A 465 10.56 14.46 -4.51
CA SER A 465 9.14 14.56 -4.87
C SER A 465 8.88 15.79 -5.75
N ALA A 466 7.86 15.70 -6.60
CA ALA A 466 7.47 16.81 -7.48
C ALA A 466 7.23 18.11 -6.69
N GLY A 467 7.89 19.19 -7.11
CA GLY A 467 7.81 20.51 -6.46
C GLY A 467 8.74 20.70 -5.25
N LEU A 468 9.56 19.71 -4.91
CA LEU A 468 10.68 19.87 -3.99
C LEU A 468 11.93 20.34 -4.75
N SER A 469 12.66 21.29 -4.17
CA SER A 469 13.98 21.70 -4.64
C SER A 469 15.04 21.50 -3.56
N LEU A 470 16.28 21.30 -4.00
CA LEU A 470 17.46 21.25 -3.13
C LEU A 470 18.27 22.54 -3.30
N GLU A 471 18.47 23.27 -2.21
CA GLU A 471 19.37 24.42 -2.15
C GLU A 471 20.66 24.01 -1.43
N LEU A 472 21.76 23.87 -2.18
CA LEU A 472 23.07 23.53 -1.61
C LEU A 472 23.75 24.77 -1.04
N ALA A 473 24.46 24.60 0.07
CA ALA A 473 25.24 25.70 0.65
C ALA A 473 26.53 25.96 -0.14
N ASP A 474 26.95 27.24 -0.16
CA ASP A 474 28.16 27.70 -0.86
C ASP A 474 29.45 27.35 -0.13
N ASP A 475 29.46 27.46 1.21
CA ASP A 475 30.67 27.27 2.04
C ASP A 475 30.73 25.87 2.69
N SER A 476 29.57 25.25 2.90
CA SER A 476 29.41 23.96 3.58
C SER A 476 28.66 22.94 2.73
N ARG A 477 28.69 21.66 3.13
CA ARG A 477 28.23 20.51 2.30
C ARG A 477 26.79 20.05 2.55
N GLU A 478 26.01 20.76 3.36
CA GLU A 478 24.58 20.48 3.56
C GLU A 478 23.73 20.94 2.37
N GLY A 479 22.50 20.42 2.34
CA GLY A 479 21.44 20.94 1.47
C GLY A 479 20.17 21.23 2.26
N ALA A 480 19.49 22.31 1.89
CA ALA A 480 18.15 22.62 2.36
C ALA A 480 17.11 22.09 1.36
N LEU A 481 16.15 21.31 1.87
CA LEU A 481 15.00 20.83 1.10
C LEU A 481 13.87 21.87 1.20
N CYS A 482 13.37 22.28 0.04
CA CYS A 482 12.44 23.39 -0.09
C CYS A 482 11.19 23.00 -0.90
N ALA A 483 10.00 23.11 -0.28
CA ALA A 483 8.70 22.96 -0.93
C ALA A 483 7.97 24.31 -0.90
N GLY A 484 8.47 25.27 -1.70
CA GLY A 484 8.11 26.70 -1.61
C GLY A 484 8.60 27.42 -0.34
N LYS A 485 9.01 26.66 0.68
CA LYS A 485 9.65 27.09 1.92
C LYS A 485 10.61 26.00 2.37
N HIS A 486 11.61 26.34 3.18
CA HIS A 486 12.50 25.37 3.81
C HIS A 486 11.72 24.42 4.74
N VAL A 487 11.77 23.11 4.47
CA VAL A 487 11.08 22.05 5.20
C VAL A 487 11.99 21.09 5.97
N ALA A 488 13.19 20.80 5.46
CA ALA A 488 14.15 19.89 6.10
C ALA A 488 15.60 20.20 5.66
N ASN A 489 16.58 19.78 6.46
CA ASN A 489 18.00 19.81 6.07
C ASN A 489 18.52 18.40 5.80
N VAL A 490 19.45 18.25 4.87
CA VAL A 490 20.18 17.00 4.59
C VAL A 490 21.69 17.21 4.69
N PHE A 491 22.37 16.27 5.34
CA PHE A 491 23.79 16.33 5.65
C PHE A 491 24.50 15.05 5.20
N PRO A 492 25.55 15.13 4.36
CA PRO A 492 26.37 13.99 4.00
C PRO A 492 27.41 13.75 5.09
N VAL A 493 27.04 13.08 6.19
CA VAL A 493 27.80 13.12 7.46
C VAL A 493 29.17 12.44 7.42
N ALA A 494 29.44 11.62 6.41
CA ALA A 494 30.78 11.08 6.12
C ALA A 494 31.70 12.07 5.40
N LEU A 495 31.17 13.15 4.85
CA LEU A 495 31.97 14.22 4.24
C LEU A 495 32.22 15.33 5.27
N PRO A 496 33.37 16.03 5.19
CA PRO A 496 33.63 17.15 6.08
C PRO A 496 32.63 18.30 5.84
N GLU A 497 32.31 19.04 6.91
CA GLU A 497 31.36 20.15 6.87
C GLU A 497 31.72 21.22 5.83
N TRP A 498 32.94 21.74 5.89
CA TRP A 498 33.39 22.87 5.07
C TRP A 498 33.96 22.42 3.74
N ARG A 499 33.51 23.02 2.64
CA ARG A 499 33.92 22.66 1.27
C ARG A 499 35.41 22.81 1.00
N ASP A 500 36.07 23.71 1.73
CA ASP A 500 37.52 23.94 1.65
C ASP A 500 38.34 22.72 2.13
N ALA A 501 37.75 21.84 2.94
CA ALA A 501 38.38 20.60 3.35
C ALA A 501 38.34 19.56 2.20
N PRO A 502 39.43 18.79 1.98
CA PRO A 502 39.42 17.68 1.04
C PRO A 502 38.32 16.67 1.37
N ALA A 503 37.60 16.20 0.34
CA ALA A 503 36.53 15.22 0.49
C ALA A 503 36.66 14.11 -0.54
N THR A 504 36.24 12.91 -0.17
CA THR A 504 36.19 11.74 -1.06
C THR A 504 34.81 11.58 -1.68
N GLY A 505 34.07 12.68 -1.87
CA GLY A 505 32.70 12.64 -2.34
C GLY A 505 32.02 14.01 -2.34
N GLU A 506 30.76 14.01 -2.76
CA GLU A 506 29.93 15.20 -2.90
C GLU A 506 28.44 14.87 -2.77
N LEU A 507 27.68 15.86 -2.33
CA LEU A 507 26.21 15.87 -2.38
C LEU A 507 25.77 16.89 -3.43
N THR A 508 24.95 16.45 -4.38
CA THR A 508 24.54 17.25 -5.54
C THR A 508 23.05 17.09 -5.83
N ALA A 509 22.48 18.03 -6.59
CA ALA A 509 21.16 17.88 -7.21
C ALA A 509 21.35 17.55 -8.70
N GLU A 510 20.78 16.45 -9.17
CA GLU A 510 20.82 16.04 -10.58
C GLU A 510 19.40 15.86 -11.11
N GLY A 511 18.87 16.89 -11.79
CA GLY A 511 17.46 16.91 -12.15
C GLY A 511 16.60 16.87 -10.89
N ASP A 512 15.74 15.85 -10.80
CA ASP A 512 14.85 15.61 -9.66
C ASP A 512 15.46 14.62 -8.64
N GLU A 513 16.77 14.41 -8.64
CA GLU A 513 17.45 13.49 -7.71
C GLU A 513 18.39 14.23 -6.73
N LEU A 514 18.37 13.81 -5.47
CA LEU A 514 19.42 14.07 -4.49
C LEU A 514 20.50 12.99 -4.64
N VAL A 515 21.71 13.37 -5.04
CA VAL A 515 22.76 12.43 -5.40
C VAL A 515 23.95 12.55 -4.46
N LEU A 516 24.26 11.46 -3.75
CA LEU A 516 25.47 11.30 -2.95
C LEU A 516 26.49 10.46 -3.72
N ARG A 517 27.67 11.02 -3.96
CA ARG A 517 28.82 10.29 -4.52
C ARG A 517 29.91 10.15 -3.50
N GLN A 518 30.51 8.97 -3.41
CA GLN A 518 31.71 8.74 -2.61
C GLN A 518 32.65 7.74 -3.27
N GLN A 519 33.93 7.83 -2.92
CA GLN A 519 34.98 6.93 -3.42
C GLN A 519 35.93 6.51 -2.31
N THR A 520 36.52 5.33 -2.45
CA THR A 520 37.56 4.82 -1.55
C THR A 520 38.48 3.82 -2.25
N SER A 521 39.71 3.67 -1.76
CA SER A 521 40.62 2.60 -2.20
C SER A 521 40.67 1.42 -1.19
N ALA A 522 39.84 1.45 -0.16
CA ALA A 522 39.74 0.41 0.87
C ALA A 522 38.69 -0.65 0.51
N GLY A 523 38.56 -1.71 1.30
CA GLY A 523 37.58 -2.79 0.99
C GLY A 523 36.13 -2.45 1.35
N ARG A 524 35.88 -1.37 2.09
CA ARG A 524 34.57 -1.04 2.65
C ARG A 524 34.33 0.46 2.69
N LEU A 525 33.06 0.86 2.58
CA LEU A 525 32.63 2.25 2.53
C LEU A 525 31.25 2.40 3.18
N CYS A 526 31.05 3.44 4.00
CA CYS A 526 29.76 3.82 4.55
C CYS A 526 29.36 5.19 3.97
N CYS A 527 28.17 5.27 3.37
CA CYS A 527 27.67 6.47 2.70
C CYS A 527 26.39 7.01 3.36
N PRO A 528 26.50 7.66 4.53
CA PRO A 528 25.35 8.13 5.30
C PRO A 528 24.87 9.53 4.91
N LEU A 529 23.56 9.68 4.91
CA LEU A 529 22.81 10.93 4.93
C LEU A 529 22.06 11.03 6.26
N PHE A 530 22.23 12.17 6.94
CA PHE A 530 21.36 12.55 8.05
C PHE A 530 20.35 13.57 7.53
N VAL A 531 19.08 13.41 7.90
CA VAL A 531 18.00 14.32 7.50
C VAL A 531 17.30 14.84 8.74
N ASP A 532 17.35 16.16 8.98
CA ASP A 532 16.56 16.82 10.02
C ASP A 532 15.18 17.16 9.48
N LEU A 533 14.17 16.41 9.90
CA LEU A 533 12.78 16.56 9.46
C LEU A 533 11.98 17.56 10.31
N LYS A 534 12.58 18.09 11.39
CA LYS A 534 11.90 18.99 12.31
C LYS A 534 12.01 20.42 11.81
N ARG A 535 10.92 20.92 11.23
CA ARG A 535 10.85 22.27 10.65
C ARG A 535 11.26 23.41 11.60
N SER A 536 11.06 23.27 12.91
CA SER A 536 11.51 24.28 13.89
C SER A 536 13.04 24.41 13.97
N ARG A 537 13.79 23.38 13.55
CA ARG A 537 15.25 23.35 13.49
C ARG A 537 15.83 23.70 12.11
N ALA A 538 15.02 23.68 11.05
CA ALA A 538 15.45 23.93 9.67
C ALA A 538 16.40 25.13 9.48
N LYS A 539 16.17 26.25 10.17
CA LYS A 539 17.01 27.46 10.08
C LYS A 539 17.90 27.70 11.31
N ARG A 540 18.01 26.73 12.20
CA ARG A 540 18.83 26.84 13.41
C ARG A 540 20.27 26.45 13.08
N PRO A 541 21.26 26.92 13.87
CA PRO A 541 22.65 26.51 13.68
C PRO A 541 22.80 24.99 13.74
N PHE A 542 23.70 24.44 12.94
CA PHE A 542 24.04 23.02 12.92
C PHE A 542 25.55 22.84 12.75
N THR A 543 26.04 21.65 13.06
CA THR A 543 27.40 21.21 12.73
C THR A 543 27.47 19.68 12.70
N TRP A 544 28.38 19.10 11.94
CA TRP A 544 28.65 17.65 12.00
C TRP A 544 30.13 17.32 11.85
N ARG A 545 30.55 16.22 12.46
CA ARG A 545 31.95 15.77 12.43
C ARG A 545 32.00 14.26 12.29
N GLN A 546 32.89 13.78 11.42
CA GLN A 546 33.39 12.41 11.54
C GLN A 546 34.31 12.33 12.77
N LEU A 547 34.07 11.32 13.59
CA LEU A 547 34.75 11.11 14.86
C LEU A 547 35.88 10.10 14.70
N THR A 548 36.88 10.23 15.56
CA THR A 548 37.91 9.21 15.73
C THR A 548 37.31 7.98 16.41
N VAL A 549 37.43 6.83 15.77
CA VAL A 549 37.19 5.53 16.40
C VAL A 549 38.53 4.92 16.78
N ALA A 550 38.65 4.41 18.00
CA ALA A 550 39.86 3.75 18.48
C ALA A 550 39.60 2.30 18.89
N GLU A 551 40.57 1.43 18.69
CA GLU A 551 40.58 0.05 19.17
C GLU A 551 41.99 -0.21 19.71
N LYS A 552 42.13 -0.77 20.92
CA LYS A 552 43.45 -1.11 21.52
C LYS A 552 44.49 0.03 21.45
N LEU A 553 44.05 1.26 21.74
CA LEU A 553 44.88 2.48 21.70
C LEU A 553 45.34 2.91 20.28
N GLU A 554 44.79 2.31 19.23
CA GLU A 554 45.08 2.66 17.84
C GLU A 554 43.85 3.28 17.18
N ILE A 555 44.06 4.38 16.44
CA ILE A 555 43.03 4.99 15.60
C ILE A 555 42.69 4.02 14.48
N GLN A 556 41.41 3.67 14.36
CA GLN A 556 40.93 2.79 13.31
C GLN A 556 40.61 3.57 12.04
N PRO A 557 40.96 3.04 10.86
CA PRO A 557 40.63 3.67 9.60
C PRO A 557 39.13 3.52 9.30
N ALA A 558 38.59 4.42 8.47
CA ALA A 558 37.16 4.48 8.15
C ALA A 558 36.59 3.21 7.48
N HIS A 559 37.42 2.30 6.95
CA HIS A 559 36.97 1.02 6.39
C HIS A 559 36.88 -0.11 7.44
N VAL A 560 37.32 0.16 8.67
CA VAL A 560 37.18 -0.74 9.82
C VAL A 560 35.97 -0.36 10.64
N ALA A 561 35.82 0.92 10.97
CA ALA A 561 34.65 1.46 11.64
C ALA A 561 34.56 2.97 11.41
N VAL A 562 33.35 3.52 11.54
CA VAL A 562 33.08 4.95 11.44
C VAL A 562 32.26 5.43 12.63
N GLY A 563 32.47 6.69 13.01
CA GLY A 563 31.67 7.38 14.00
C GLY A 563 31.34 8.78 13.51
N TYR A 564 30.13 9.27 13.80
CA TYR A 564 29.67 10.59 13.39
C TYR A 564 28.97 11.29 14.55
N ARG A 565 29.18 12.59 14.69
CA ARG A 565 28.37 13.46 15.54
C ARG A 565 27.66 14.47 14.68
N VAL A 566 26.36 14.63 14.87
CA VAL A 566 25.55 15.68 14.23
C VAL A 566 24.90 16.50 15.31
N GLN A 567 24.90 17.83 15.15
CA GLN A 567 24.21 18.76 16.04
C GLN A 567 23.30 19.65 15.21
N CYS A 568 22.03 19.77 15.62
CA CYS A 568 21.06 20.70 15.06
C CYS A 568 20.39 21.47 16.21
N ALA A 569 20.58 22.78 16.25
CA ALA A 569 20.26 23.61 17.40
C ALA A 569 20.96 23.11 18.67
N GLU A 570 20.17 22.71 19.68
CA GLU A 570 20.64 22.21 20.97
C GLU A 570 20.71 20.68 21.01
N ASP A 571 20.04 20.02 20.05
CA ASP A 571 20.00 18.55 19.96
C ASP A 571 21.25 18.01 19.26
N GLN A 572 21.74 16.87 19.72
CA GLN A 572 22.93 16.23 19.17
C GLN A 572 22.81 14.72 19.17
N TRP A 573 23.34 14.11 18.12
CA TRP A 573 23.29 12.67 17.89
C TRP A 573 24.69 12.11 17.64
N LEU A 574 24.88 10.88 18.10
CA LEU A 574 26.04 10.04 17.86
C LEU A 574 25.62 8.86 17.01
N PHE A 575 26.40 8.56 15.98
CA PHE A 575 26.26 7.36 15.17
C PHE A 575 27.59 6.62 15.16
N TYR A 576 27.54 5.30 15.25
CA TYR A 576 28.69 4.42 15.06
C TYR A 576 28.28 3.22 14.20
N ARG A 577 29.17 2.84 13.28
CA ARG A 577 29.01 1.64 12.45
C ARG A 577 30.33 0.90 12.38
N SER A 578 30.32 -0.36 12.81
CA SER A 578 31.36 -1.33 12.51
C SER A 578 31.26 -1.75 11.05
N LEU A 579 32.40 -1.78 10.35
CA LEU A 579 32.50 -2.30 8.98
C LEU A 579 33.34 -3.58 8.92
N ALA A 580 34.25 -3.74 9.87
CA ALA A 580 35.00 -4.97 10.11
C ALA A 580 34.31 -5.87 11.14
N PRO A 581 34.80 -7.11 11.35
CA PRO A 581 34.34 -7.92 12.48
C PRO A 581 34.32 -7.09 13.77
N ARG A 582 33.30 -7.33 14.59
CA ARG A 582 33.11 -6.63 15.87
C ARG A 582 34.36 -6.72 16.73
N ALA A 583 34.67 -5.60 17.37
CA ALA A 583 35.72 -5.49 18.36
C ALA A 583 35.28 -4.46 19.39
N ASN A 584 35.92 -4.45 20.56
CA ASN A 584 35.69 -3.40 21.54
C ASN A 584 36.35 -2.10 21.06
N ARG A 585 35.52 -1.15 20.60
CA ARG A 585 35.96 0.13 20.05
C ARG A 585 35.41 1.29 20.87
N THR A 586 36.15 2.38 20.87
CA THR A 586 35.77 3.62 21.55
C THR A 586 35.48 4.71 20.52
N VAL A 587 34.38 5.44 20.70
CA VAL A 587 34.02 6.64 19.94
C VAL A 587 33.52 7.72 20.90
N LEU A 588 34.17 8.89 20.91
CA LEU A 588 33.85 9.98 21.84
C LEU A 588 33.79 9.54 23.32
N GLY A 589 34.63 8.57 23.72
CA GLY A 589 34.64 8.02 25.09
C GLY A 589 33.62 6.91 25.36
N GLN A 590 32.65 6.69 24.47
CA GLN A 590 31.73 5.54 24.53
C GLN A 590 32.45 4.29 24.04
N ASN A 591 32.53 3.27 24.90
CA ASN A 591 33.01 1.94 24.49
C ASN A 591 31.84 1.11 24.01
N THR A 592 31.98 0.47 22.86
CA THR A 592 30.92 -0.36 22.27
C THR A 592 31.50 -1.57 21.53
N THR A 593 30.71 -2.63 21.44
CA THR A 593 31.03 -3.88 20.73
C THR A 593 30.02 -4.22 19.64
N VAL A 594 29.04 -3.34 19.41
CA VAL A 594 27.90 -3.56 18.52
C VAL A 594 28.28 -3.34 17.05
N ASP A 595 27.41 -3.74 16.12
CA ASP A 595 27.56 -3.40 14.71
C ASP A 595 27.11 -1.98 14.41
N PHE A 596 25.98 -1.53 14.97
CA PHE A 596 25.48 -0.18 14.80
C PHE A 596 24.97 0.41 16.12
N LEU A 597 25.31 1.66 16.38
CA LEU A 597 24.80 2.45 17.50
C LEU A 597 24.29 3.77 16.95
N ALA A 598 23.05 4.12 17.26
CA ALA A 598 22.57 5.49 17.17
C ALA A 598 22.12 5.95 18.55
N ALA A 599 22.49 7.17 18.92
CA ALA A 599 22.25 7.69 20.25
C ALA A 599 22.09 9.20 20.23
N ARG A 600 21.50 9.73 21.29
CA ARG A 600 21.33 11.16 21.55
C ARG A 600 22.20 11.58 22.72
N PHE A 601 22.74 12.80 22.69
CA PHE A 601 23.32 13.39 23.89
C PHE A 601 22.24 14.11 24.70
N ASP A 602 22.21 13.85 26.00
CA ASP A 602 21.36 14.58 26.92
C ASP A 602 21.98 15.93 27.33
N THR A 603 21.33 16.63 28.26
CA THR A 603 21.81 17.93 28.74
C THR A 603 23.06 17.86 29.62
N THR A 604 23.41 16.69 30.18
CA THR A 604 24.64 16.47 30.94
C THR A 604 25.80 16.04 30.05
N GLY A 605 25.51 15.69 28.79
CA GLY A 605 26.48 15.18 27.82
C GLY A 605 26.65 13.67 27.90
N ASP A 606 25.79 12.99 28.65
CA ASP A 606 25.70 11.54 28.65
C ASP A 606 24.94 11.06 27.40
N ILE A 607 25.13 9.81 27.04
CA ILE A 607 24.53 9.21 25.86
C ILE A 607 23.26 8.46 26.26
N GLU A 608 22.15 8.81 25.62
CA GLU A 608 20.89 8.09 25.63
C GLU A 608 20.81 7.28 24.33
N GLU A 609 20.83 5.96 24.45
CA GLU A 609 20.79 5.04 23.31
C GLU A 609 19.42 5.10 22.63
N LEU A 610 19.41 5.32 21.32
CA LEU A 610 18.19 5.22 20.51
C LEU A 610 18.05 3.82 19.94
N VAL A 611 19.16 3.25 19.43
CA VAL A 611 19.21 1.86 19.00
C VAL A 611 20.64 1.32 19.07
N GLU A 612 20.75 0.08 19.53
CA GLU A 612 21.94 -0.75 19.38
C GLU A 612 21.59 -2.01 18.58
N ILE A 613 22.33 -2.24 17.50
CA ILE A 613 22.21 -3.46 16.71
C ILE A 613 23.45 -4.28 17.00
N GLU A 614 23.24 -5.39 17.70
CA GLU A 614 24.32 -6.30 18.05
C GLU A 614 24.98 -6.79 16.80
#